data_AF-A0A925D137-F1
#
_entry.id   AF-A0A925D137-F1
#
_cell.length_a   1.000
_cell.length_b   1.000
_cell.length_c   1.000
_cell.angle_alpha   90.00
_cell.angle_beta   90.00
_cell.angle_gamma   90.00
#
_symmetry.space_group_name_H-M   'P 1'
#
loop_
_entity.id
_entity.type
_entity.pdbx_description
1 polymer ?
#
loop_
_entity_poly.entity_id
_entity_poly.type
_entity_poly.pdbx_seq_one_letter_code
_entity_poly.pdbx_strand_id
1 'polypeptide(L)'
;MSKLENAEQQYLHALFTPSEDAWKAVAEYFPDEITENRLWTRRARRRLGEYYLNRGETDKALATYQGLSSLEETAQGFRLAGLVGEAIVYDRWNNREEVVERLERIPAQKRVLLLDNFLLEEFDRLTVKYAGENK
;
A
#
# COMPACT_ATOMS: atom_id res chain seq x y z
N MET A 1 5.34 21.80 -4.60
CA MET A 1 4.39 21.97 -3.46
C MET A 1 5.13 22.66 -2.32
N SER A 2 4.48 23.39 -1.42
CA SER A 2 5.12 23.94 -0.22
C SER A 2 4.92 23.01 0.97
N LYS A 3 5.91 22.95 1.88
CA LYS A 3 5.82 22.22 3.14
C LYS A 3 4.79 22.87 4.08
N LEU A 4 3.90 22.06 4.65
CA LEU A 4 2.93 22.48 5.68
C LEU A 4 3.50 22.33 7.10
N GLU A 5 2.68 22.55 8.13
CA GLU A 5 3.13 22.55 9.53
C GLU A 5 3.58 21.17 9.99
N ASN A 6 2.85 20.12 9.62
CA ASN A 6 3.10 18.75 10.06
C ASN A 6 2.65 17.71 9.02
N ALA A 7 3.02 16.45 9.25
CA ALA A 7 2.73 15.34 8.36
C ALA A 7 1.24 15.09 8.14
N GLU A 8 0.41 15.33 9.17
CA GLU A 8 -1.05 15.21 9.09
C GLU A 8 -1.62 16.21 8.10
N GLN A 9 -1.29 17.49 8.24
CA GLN A 9 -1.74 18.53 7.33
C GLN A 9 -1.26 18.28 5.90
N GLN A 10 -0.01 17.84 5.73
CA GLN A 10 0.52 17.47 4.42
C GLN A 10 -0.25 16.31 3.78
N TYR A 11 -0.58 15.29 4.58
CA TYR A 11 -1.42 14.18 4.14
C TYR A 11 -2.85 14.62 3.80
N LEU A 12 -3.47 15.45 4.63
CA LEU A 12 -4.82 15.98 4.39
C LEU A 12 -4.86 16.81 3.10
N HIS A 13 -3.85 17.64 2.86
CA HIS A 13 -3.72 18.37 1.59
C HIS A 13 -3.67 17.40 0.40
N ALA A 14 -2.84 16.36 0.48
CA ALA A 14 -2.74 15.35 -0.58
C ALA A 14 -4.05 14.56 -0.77
N LEU A 15 -4.83 14.38 0.29
CA LEU A 15 -6.15 13.75 0.21
C LEU A 15 -7.17 14.62 -0.54
N PHE A 16 -7.17 15.94 -0.31
CA PHE A 16 -8.09 16.85 -1.00
C PHE A 16 -7.62 17.24 -2.41
N THR A 17 -6.30 17.18 -2.66
CA THR A 17 -5.70 17.44 -3.98
C THR A 17 -4.76 16.29 -4.39
N PRO A 18 -5.28 15.11 -4.75
CA PRO A 18 -4.46 13.94 -5.04
C PRO A 18 -3.60 14.12 -6.30
N SER A 19 -2.29 14.06 -6.12
CA SER A 19 -1.32 13.95 -7.20
C SER A 19 -0.11 13.16 -6.72
N GLU A 20 0.68 12.64 -7.66
CA GLU A 20 1.95 11.97 -7.35
C GLU A 20 2.83 12.86 -6.46
N ASP A 21 3.00 14.13 -6.82
CA ASP A 21 3.77 15.11 -6.06
C ASP A 21 3.20 15.36 -4.66
N ALA A 22 1.87 15.40 -4.52
CA ALA A 22 1.22 15.64 -3.24
C ALA A 22 1.49 14.50 -2.25
N TRP A 23 1.38 13.26 -2.70
CA TRP A 23 1.65 12.10 -1.85
C TRP A 23 3.13 11.96 -1.53
N LYS A 24 4.01 12.21 -2.52
CA LYS A 24 5.47 12.21 -2.30
C LYS A 24 5.92 13.27 -1.31
N ALA A 25 5.33 14.47 -1.37
CA ALA A 25 5.66 15.58 -0.49
C ALA A 25 5.47 15.23 1.01
N VAL A 26 4.53 14.35 1.36
CA VAL A 26 4.38 13.87 2.74
C VAL A 26 5.65 13.19 3.23
N ALA A 27 6.18 12.24 2.47
CA ALA A 27 7.39 11.51 2.85
C ALA A 27 8.66 12.36 2.73
N GLU A 28 8.71 13.26 1.75
CA GLU A 28 9.85 14.16 1.53
C GLU A 28 10.01 15.17 2.66
N TYR A 29 8.92 15.78 3.12
CA TYR A 29 8.95 16.81 4.15
C TYR A 29 8.87 16.27 5.58
N PHE A 30 8.28 15.08 5.72
CA PHE A 30 8.00 14.43 6.99
C PHE A 30 8.43 12.95 6.92
N PRO A 31 9.73 12.67 7.06
CA PRO A 31 10.28 11.32 6.92
C PRO A 31 9.79 10.39 8.05
N ASP A 32 9.63 9.10 7.77
CA ASP A 32 8.95 8.13 8.66
C ASP A 32 9.82 7.55 9.79
N GLU A 33 11.11 7.87 9.77
CA GLU A 33 12.04 7.66 10.88
C GLU A 33 11.58 8.43 12.11
N ILE A 34 10.98 9.61 11.91
CA ILE A 34 10.39 10.43 12.97
C ILE A 34 9.03 9.83 13.36
N THR A 35 8.92 9.40 14.62
CA THR A 35 7.74 8.69 15.16
C THR A 35 6.42 9.42 14.91
N GLU A 36 6.39 10.75 15.06
CA GLU A 36 5.21 11.59 14.88
C GLU A 36 4.71 11.62 13.43
N ASN A 37 5.62 11.50 12.47
CA ASN A 37 5.31 11.54 11.04
C ASN A 37 4.90 10.16 10.51
N ARG A 38 5.46 9.11 11.12
CA ARG A 38 5.43 7.72 10.63
C ARG A 38 4.06 7.25 10.19
N LEU A 39 3.02 7.54 10.97
CA LEU A 39 1.64 7.15 10.64
C LEU A 39 1.19 7.76 9.31
N TRP A 40 1.34 9.08 9.17
CA TRP A 40 0.86 9.85 8.03
C TRP A 40 1.67 9.57 6.77
N THR A 41 2.99 9.43 6.92
CA THR A 41 3.89 9.08 5.82
C THR A 41 3.59 7.70 5.26
N ARG A 42 3.31 6.71 6.12
CA ARG A 42 2.93 5.36 5.67
C ARG A 42 1.53 5.33 5.03
N ARG A 43 0.58 6.12 5.55
CA ARG A 43 -0.73 6.31 4.90
C ARG A 43 -0.59 6.94 3.52
N ALA A 44 0.26 7.96 3.38
CA ALA A 44 0.55 8.61 2.10
C ALA A 44 1.18 7.63 1.10
N ARG A 45 2.16 6.82 1.52
CA ARG A 45 2.75 5.76 0.67
C ARG A 45 1.69 4.77 0.20
N ARG A 46 0.76 4.33 1.07
CA ARG A 46 -0.34 3.45 0.66
C ARG A 46 -1.21 4.09 -0.42
N ARG A 47 -1.65 5.33 -0.20
CA ARG A 47 -2.45 6.10 -1.18
C ARG A 47 -1.70 6.37 -2.48
N LEU A 48 -0.38 6.55 -2.42
CA LEU A 48 0.45 6.68 -3.61
C LEU A 48 0.48 5.39 -4.43
N GLY A 49 0.59 4.23 -3.77
CA GLY A 49 0.47 2.93 -4.44
C GLY A 49 -0.87 2.76 -5.16
N GLU A 50 -1.96 3.11 -4.49
CA GLU A 50 -3.32 3.07 -5.08
C GLU A 50 -3.45 4.07 -6.25
N TYR A 51 -2.88 5.27 -6.10
CA TYR A 51 -2.83 6.28 -7.15
C TYR A 51 -2.12 5.75 -8.41
N TYR A 52 -0.96 5.09 -8.25
CA TYR A 52 -0.25 4.47 -9.36
C TYR A 52 -1.03 3.30 -9.98
N LEU A 53 -1.67 2.45 -9.18
CA LEU A 53 -2.53 1.38 -9.67
C LEU A 53 -3.67 1.93 -10.54
N ASN A 54 -4.36 2.98 -10.09
CA ASN A 54 -5.46 3.57 -10.85
C ASN A 54 -5.04 4.17 -12.19
N ARG A 55 -3.75 4.47 -12.35
CA ARG A 55 -3.15 5.00 -13.59
C ARG A 55 -2.46 3.95 -14.45
N GLY A 56 -2.45 2.69 -14.01
CA GLY A 56 -1.74 1.61 -14.69
C GLY A 56 -0.21 1.68 -14.56
N GLU A 57 0.32 2.54 -13.69
CA GLU A 57 1.75 2.70 -13.43
C GLU A 57 2.25 1.59 -12.48
N THR A 58 2.15 0.34 -12.93
CA THR A 58 2.33 -0.86 -12.08
C THR A 58 3.73 -1.00 -11.50
N ASP A 59 4.79 -0.60 -12.21
CA ASP A 59 6.16 -0.62 -11.67
C ASP A 59 6.32 0.30 -10.45
N LYS A 60 5.76 1.51 -10.54
CA LYS A 60 5.81 2.48 -9.42
C LYS A 60 4.93 2.03 -8.26
N ALA A 61 3.78 1.44 -8.56
CA ALA A 61 2.92 0.83 -7.56
C ALA A 61 3.67 -0.28 -6.80
N LEU A 62 4.33 -1.18 -7.52
CA LEU A 62 5.09 -2.28 -6.92
C LEU A 62 6.17 -1.75 -5.98
N ALA A 63 7.01 -0.83 -6.45
CA ALA A 63 8.08 -0.25 -5.63
C ALA A 63 7.52 0.40 -4.35
N THR A 64 6.37 1.06 -4.45
CA THR A 64 5.70 1.70 -3.31
C THR A 64 5.21 0.66 -2.29
N TYR A 65 4.58 -0.41 -2.76
CA TYR A 65 4.05 -1.47 -1.90
C TYR A 65 5.14 -2.36 -1.30
N GLN A 66 6.25 -2.59 -2.02
CA GLN A 66 7.43 -3.26 -1.49
C GLN A 66 8.02 -2.49 -0.30
N GLY A 67 8.07 -1.16 -0.38
CA GLY A 67 8.49 -0.32 0.75
C GLY A 67 7.55 -0.43 1.97
N LEU A 68 6.30 -0.82 1.79
CA LEU A 68 5.35 -1.06 2.88
C LEU A 68 5.45 -2.49 3.42
N SER A 69 5.59 -3.50 2.56
CA SER A 69 5.67 -4.92 2.97
C SER A 69 6.97 -5.24 3.72
N SER A 70 8.04 -4.48 3.42
CA SER A 70 9.34 -4.56 4.07
C SER A 70 9.43 -3.82 5.41
N LEU A 71 8.36 -3.16 5.87
CA LEU A 71 8.36 -2.49 7.17
C LEU A 71 8.54 -3.49 8.32
N GLU A 72 8.85 -2.96 9.50
CA GLU A 72 9.03 -3.74 10.72
C GLU A 72 7.73 -4.47 11.16
N GLU A 73 7.88 -5.58 11.89
CA GLU A 73 6.74 -6.42 12.30
C GLU A 73 5.69 -5.71 13.16
N THR A 74 6.04 -4.63 13.84
CA THR A 74 5.09 -3.84 14.62
C THR A 74 4.15 -3.02 13.74
N ALA A 75 4.50 -2.81 12.46
CA ALA A 75 3.70 -2.06 11.48
C ALA A 75 2.74 -2.95 10.67
N GLN A 76 2.14 -3.98 11.29
CA GLN A 76 1.43 -5.06 10.59
C GLN A 76 0.39 -4.58 9.58
N GLY A 77 -0.45 -3.61 9.91
CA GLY A 77 -1.46 -3.09 8.98
C GLY A 77 -0.87 -2.53 7.69
N PHE A 78 0.26 -1.82 7.77
CA PHE A 78 0.94 -1.30 6.58
C PHE A 78 1.67 -2.40 5.81
N ARG A 79 2.28 -3.36 6.50
CA ARG A 79 2.89 -4.52 5.84
C ARG A 79 1.91 -5.32 5.02
N LEU A 80 0.72 -5.57 5.58
CA LEU A 80 -0.35 -6.28 4.89
C LEU A 80 -0.84 -5.48 3.69
N ALA A 81 -1.01 -4.16 3.82
CA ALA A 81 -1.32 -3.30 2.69
C ALA A 81 -0.26 -3.38 1.58
N GLY A 82 1.03 -3.47 1.95
CA GLY A 82 2.12 -3.74 1.02
C GLY A 82 1.97 -5.08 0.30
N LEU A 83 1.80 -6.19 1.04
CA LEU A 83 1.64 -7.53 0.47
C LEU A 83 0.44 -7.63 -0.48
N VAL A 84 -0.70 -7.05 -0.10
CA VAL A 84 -1.90 -7.01 -0.97
C VAL A 84 -1.63 -6.17 -2.21
N GLY A 85 -1.04 -4.99 -2.06
CA GLY A 85 -0.71 -4.13 -3.19
C GLY A 85 0.25 -4.76 -4.19
N GLU A 86 1.28 -5.46 -3.70
CA GLU A 86 2.15 -6.29 -4.53
C GLU A 86 1.35 -7.39 -5.27
N ALA A 87 0.48 -8.12 -4.57
CA ALA A 87 -0.35 -9.15 -5.17
C ALA A 87 -1.25 -8.60 -6.29
N ILE A 88 -1.82 -7.41 -6.13
CA ILE A 88 -2.61 -6.74 -7.18
C ILE A 88 -1.73 -6.44 -8.40
N VAL A 89 -0.49 -5.96 -8.21
CA VAL A 89 0.43 -5.71 -9.32
C VAL A 89 0.77 -7.01 -10.05
N TYR A 90 1.14 -8.05 -9.32
CA TYR A 90 1.47 -9.35 -9.93
C TYR A 90 0.28 -9.99 -10.64
N ASP A 91 -0.95 -9.81 -10.13
CA ASP A 91 -2.17 -10.23 -10.81
C ASP A 91 -2.33 -9.55 -12.17
N ARG A 92 -2.07 -8.23 -12.24
CA ARG A 92 -2.12 -7.47 -13.51
C ARG A 92 -1.04 -7.88 -14.51
N TRP A 93 0.08 -8.37 -14.03
CA TRP A 93 1.14 -8.96 -14.87
C TRP A 93 0.90 -10.43 -15.21
N ASN A 94 -0.21 -11.02 -14.77
CA ASN A 94 -0.50 -12.46 -14.89
C ASN A 94 0.59 -13.35 -14.27
N ASN A 95 1.28 -12.84 -13.25
CA ASN A 95 2.30 -13.61 -12.53
C ASN A 95 1.70 -14.30 -11.30
N ARG A 96 1.05 -15.44 -11.54
CA ARG A 96 0.34 -16.23 -10.53
C ARG A 96 1.21 -16.62 -9.34
N GLU A 97 2.44 -17.05 -9.59
CA GLU A 97 3.34 -17.55 -8.54
C GLU A 97 3.59 -16.48 -7.48
N GLU A 98 3.92 -15.27 -7.92
CA GLU A 98 4.14 -14.14 -7.03
C GLU A 98 2.86 -13.72 -6.30
N VAL A 99 1.68 -13.80 -6.96
CA VAL A 99 0.39 -13.52 -6.28
C VAL A 99 0.19 -14.48 -5.11
N VAL A 100 0.32 -15.79 -5.36
CA VAL A 100 0.12 -16.82 -4.33
C VAL A 100 1.12 -16.62 -3.19
N GLU A 101 2.41 -16.38 -3.50
CA GLU A 101 3.43 -16.15 -2.49
C GLU A 101 3.07 -14.97 -1.56
N ARG A 102 2.54 -13.86 -2.10
CA ARG A 102 2.17 -12.69 -1.28
C ARG A 102 0.94 -12.98 -0.43
N LEU A 103 -0.07 -13.67 -0.98
CA LEU A 103 -1.29 -14.02 -0.25
C LEU A 103 -1.00 -15.02 0.89
N GLU A 104 -0.11 -16.00 0.70
CA GLU A 104 0.28 -16.95 1.75
C GLU A 104 0.99 -16.29 2.94
N ARG A 105 1.65 -15.15 2.70
CA ARG A 105 2.28 -14.33 3.74
C ARG A 105 1.28 -13.50 4.56
N ILE A 106 -0.01 -13.52 4.21
CA ILE A 106 -1.09 -12.80 4.90
C ILE A 106 -1.92 -13.82 5.70
N PRO A 107 -1.72 -13.92 7.03
CA PRO A 107 -2.56 -14.78 7.86
C PRO A 107 -4.02 -14.30 7.83
N ALA A 108 -4.98 -15.21 7.63
CA ALA A 108 -6.40 -14.88 7.48
C ALA A 108 -6.96 -14.02 8.63
N GLN A 109 -6.53 -14.29 9.87
CA GLN A 109 -6.92 -13.52 11.06
C GLN A 109 -6.44 -12.06 11.03
N LYS A 110 -5.42 -11.74 10.24
CA LYS A 110 -4.86 -10.39 10.11
C LYS A 110 -5.55 -9.56 9.03
N ARG A 111 -6.47 -10.13 8.25
CA ARG A 111 -7.31 -9.40 7.28
C ARG A 111 -7.97 -8.16 7.89
N VAL A 112 -8.40 -8.22 9.15
CA VAL A 112 -9.04 -7.11 9.88
C VAL A 112 -8.15 -5.86 10.03
N LEU A 113 -6.83 -6.01 9.84
CA LEU A 113 -5.85 -4.92 9.92
C LEU A 113 -5.75 -4.13 8.61
N LEU A 114 -6.38 -4.59 7.52
CA LEU A 114 -6.54 -3.84 6.28
C LEU A 114 -7.64 -2.79 6.48
N LEU A 115 -7.23 -1.60 6.90
CA LEU A 115 -8.14 -0.46 7.13
C LEU A 115 -8.55 0.26 5.84
N ASP A 116 -8.25 -0.30 4.67
CA ASP A 116 -8.57 0.29 3.37
C ASP A 116 -9.54 -0.60 2.60
N ASN A 117 -10.72 -0.06 2.27
CA ASN A 117 -11.77 -0.84 1.61
C ASN A 117 -11.33 -1.36 0.23
N PHE A 118 -10.56 -0.56 -0.53
CA PHE A 118 -10.11 -0.97 -1.85
C PHE A 118 -9.16 -2.18 -1.75
N LEU A 119 -8.17 -2.11 -0.86
CA LEU A 119 -7.24 -3.24 -0.66
C LEU A 119 -7.94 -4.46 -0.07
N LEU A 120 -8.92 -4.26 0.82
CA LEU A 120 -9.68 -5.36 1.41
C LEU A 120 -10.50 -6.11 0.35
N GLU A 121 -11.22 -5.38 -0.51
CA GLU A 121 -11.99 -5.96 -1.62
C GLU A 121 -11.09 -6.70 -2.61
N GLU A 122 -9.95 -6.11 -2.97
CA GLU A 122 -8.98 -6.76 -3.85
C GLU A 122 -8.34 -8.00 -3.21
N PHE A 123 -8.03 -7.96 -1.92
CA PHE A 123 -7.54 -9.13 -1.20
C PHE A 123 -8.55 -10.29 -1.25
N ASP A 124 -9.83 -10.01 -0.99
CA ASP A 124 -10.89 -11.01 -1.06
C ASP A 124 -11.05 -11.56 -2.48
N ARG A 125 -11.05 -10.68 -3.50
CA ARG A 125 -11.12 -11.05 -4.92
C ARG A 125 -9.97 -12.00 -5.30
N LEU A 126 -8.73 -11.62 -4.96
CA LEU A 126 -7.54 -12.39 -5.28
C LEU A 126 -7.52 -13.73 -4.52
N THR A 127 -7.90 -13.73 -3.25
CA THR A 127 -7.97 -14.96 -2.46
C THR A 127 -8.96 -15.95 -3.08
N VAL A 128 -10.14 -15.50 -3.51
CA VAL A 128 -11.11 -16.36 -4.20
C VAL A 128 -10.57 -16.84 -5.55
N LYS A 129 -9.98 -15.93 -6.35
CA LYS A 129 -9.44 -16.24 -7.68
C LYS A 129 -8.36 -17.34 -7.60
N TYR A 130 -7.47 -17.27 -6.62
CA TYR A 130 -6.31 -18.16 -6.53
C TYR A 130 -6.47 -19.32 -5.54
N ALA A 131 -7.56 -19.39 -4.75
CA ALA A 131 -7.84 -20.50 -3.83
C ALA A 131 -8.12 -21.85 -4.54
N GLY A 132 -8.50 -21.84 -5.82
CA GLY A 132 -8.99 -23.01 -6.55
C GLY A 132 -7.96 -23.76 -7.42
N GLU A 133 -6.74 -23.26 -7.56
CA GLU A 133 -5.81 -23.71 -8.60
C GLU A 133 -4.60 -24.52 -8.07
N ASN A 134 -4.63 -24.91 -6.79
CA ASN A 134 -3.68 -25.87 -6.22
C ASN A 134 -4.26 -27.31 -6.23
N LYS A 135 -4.66 -27.80 -7.41
CA LYS A 135 -4.94 -29.22 -7.65
C LYS A 135 -4.22 -29.70 -8.89
#